data_AF-A0A949XQ82-F1
#
_entry.id   AF-A0A949XQ82-F1
#
_cell.length_a   1.000
_cell.length_b   1.000
_cell.length_c   1.000
_cell.angle_alpha   90.00
_cell.angle_beta   90.00
_cell.angle_gamma   90.00
#
_symmetry.space_group_name_H-M   'P 1'
#
loop_
_entity.id
_entity.type
_entity.pdbx_description
1 polymer ?
#
loop_
_entity_poly.entity_id
_entity_poly.type
_entity_poly.pdbx_seq_one_letter_code
_entity_poly.pdbx_strand_id
1 'polypeptide(L)'
;MLEYQMHEYDVLVIGAGGAGLRAAIEASARGASVGVITKSLLGKAHTVMAEGGIAAALSNVDERDNWKVHFADTMRGGQYLNNWRMAELHA
;
A
#
# COMPACT_ATOMS: atom_id res chain seq x y z
N MET A 1 -22.27 -9.47 32.51
CA MET A 1 -20.90 -9.39 31.95
C MET A 1 -21.05 -9.40 30.44
N LEU A 2 -20.37 -8.51 29.71
CA LEU A 2 -20.34 -8.62 28.25
C LEU A 2 -19.49 -9.84 27.89
N GLU A 3 -20.07 -10.76 27.11
CA GLU A 3 -19.31 -11.84 26.50
C GLU A 3 -18.63 -11.32 25.23
N TYR A 4 -17.33 -11.57 25.11
CA TYR A 4 -16.53 -11.22 23.93
C TYR A 4 -16.05 -12.50 23.25
N GLN A 5 -16.08 -12.51 21.91
CA GLN A 5 -15.42 -13.55 21.12
C GLN A 5 -13.97 -13.16 20.89
N MET A 6 -13.07 -14.13 21.05
CA MET A 6 -11.64 -13.98 20.82
C MET A 6 -11.23 -14.74 19.56
N HIS A 7 -10.46 -14.10 18.69
CA HIS A 7 -9.86 -14.71 17.51
C HIS A 7 -8.35 -14.43 17.51
N GLU A 8 -7.54 -15.48 17.39
CA GLU A 8 -6.07 -15.38 17.37
C GLU A 8 -5.54 -15.43 15.94
N TYR A 9 -4.62 -14.51 15.63
CA TYR A 9 -3.89 -14.43 14.36
C TYR A 9 -2.48 -13.88 14.64
N ASP A 10 -1.49 -14.30 13.85
CA ASP A 10 -0.13 -13.75 13.92
C ASP A 10 -0.10 -12.28 13.48
N VAL A 11 -0.93 -11.93 12.48
CA VAL A 11 -1.06 -10.56 11.95
C VAL A 11 -2.52 -10.17 11.84
N LEU A 12 -2.89 -9.02 12.43
CA LEU A 12 -4.18 -8.39 12.24
C LEU A 12 -4.06 -7.17 11.33
N VAL A 13 -4.71 -7.21 10.16
CA VAL A 13 -4.80 -6.09 9.23
C VAL A 13 -6.14 -5.38 9.37
N ILE A 14 -6.11 -4.10 9.73
CA ILE A 14 -7.31 -3.26 9.85
C ILE A 14 -7.41 -2.37 8.60
N GLY A 15 -8.32 -2.76 7.70
CA GLY A 15 -8.60 -2.09 6.44
C GLY A 15 -8.38 -3.00 5.23
N ALA A 16 -9.42 -3.22 4.43
CA ALA A 16 -9.36 -4.04 3.21
C ALA A 16 -9.27 -3.22 1.91
N GLY A 17 -8.47 -2.13 1.95
CA GLY A 17 -8.06 -1.39 0.75
C GLY A 17 -6.82 -1.99 0.09
N GLY A 18 -6.30 -1.36 -0.96
CA GLY A 18 -5.15 -1.88 -1.70
C GLY A 18 -3.92 -2.16 -0.81
N ALA A 19 -3.59 -1.24 0.09
CA ALA A 19 -2.46 -1.40 1.01
C ALA A 19 -2.66 -2.58 1.99
N GLY A 20 -3.83 -2.64 2.64
CA GLY A 20 -4.12 -3.69 3.62
C GLY A 20 -4.19 -5.08 2.98
N LEU A 21 -4.83 -5.21 1.82
CA LEU A 21 -4.89 -6.48 1.11
C LEU A 21 -3.51 -6.92 0.61
N ARG A 22 -2.67 -6.01 0.08
CA ARG A 22 -1.32 -6.36 -0.33
C ARG A 22 -0.47 -6.83 0.84
N ALA A 23 -0.57 -6.17 2.00
CA ALA A 23 0.09 -6.57 3.23
C ALA A 23 -0.38 -7.93 3.73
N ALA A 24 -1.70 -8.18 3.74
CA ALA A 24 -2.27 -9.46 4.14
C ALA A 24 -1.81 -10.62 3.25
N ILE A 25 -1.77 -10.40 1.94
CA ILE A 25 -1.26 -11.39 0.96
C ILE A 25 0.21 -11.70 1.24
N GLU A 26 1.05 -10.68 1.45
CA GLU A 26 2.48 -10.89 1.71
C GLU A 26 2.74 -11.63 3.04
N ALA A 27 2.04 -11.25 4.11
CA ALA A 27 2.16 -11.91 5.41
C ALA A 27 1.72 -13.38 5.33
N SER A 28 0.59 -13.66 4.67
CA SER A 28 0.10 -15.02 4.45
C SER A 28 1.06 -15.84 3.60
N ALA A 29 1.63 -15.27 2.53
CA ALA A 29 2.63 -15.94 1.69
C ALA A 29 3.92 -16.31 2.46
N ARG A 30 4.20 -15.62 3.58
CA ARG A 30 5.31 -15.93 4.50
C ARG A 30 4.92 -16.90 5.62
N GLY A 31 3.72 -17.47 5.58
CA GLY A 31 3.24 -18.50 6.50
C GLY A 31 2.54 -17.97 7.75
N ALA A 32 2.30 -16.66 7.86
CA ALA A 32 1.55 -16.09 8.98
C ALA A 32 0.04 -16.38 8.84
N SER A 33 -0.62 -16.68 9.95
CA SER A 33 -2.08 -16.58 10.03
C SER A 33 -2.49 -15.11 10.06
N VAL A 34 -3.37 -14.71 9.13
CA VAL A 34 -3.74 -13.29 8.95
C VAL A 34 -5.24 -13.08 9.10
N GLY A 35 -5.61 -12.22 10.05
CA GLY A 35 -6.97 -11.68 10.17
C GLY A 35 -7.08 -10.37 9.40
N VAL A 36 -8.12 -10.20 8.58
CA VAL A 36 -8.40 -8.92 7.89
C VAL A 36 -9.76 -8.42 8.35
N ILE A 37 -9.80 -7.20 8.89
CA ILE A 37 -11.03 -6.54 9.34
C ILE A 37 -11.26 -5.29 8.49
N THR A 38 -12.49 -5.08 8.06
CA THR A 38 -12.91 -3.86 7.35
C THR A 38 -14.27 -3.41 7.85
N LYS A 39 -14.47 -2.08 7.93
CA LYS A 39 -15.73 -1.47 8.37
C LYS A 39 -16.89 -1.71 7.40
N SER A 40 -16.59 -1.90 6.12
CA SER A 40 -17.58 -2.00 5.05
C SER A 40 -17.37 -3.27 4.22
N LEU A 41 -18.22 -3.46 3.22
CA LEU A 41 -18.16 -4.60 2.31
C LEU A 41 -16.78 -4.73 1.66
N LEU A 42 -16.26 -5.97 1.59
CA LEU A 42 -15.04 -6.26 0.87
C LEU A 42 -15.14 -5.77 -0.58
N GLY A 43 -14.09 -5.14 -1.10
CA GLY A 43 -14.07 -4.55 -2.45
C GLY A 43 -14.73 -3.17 -2.57
N LYS A 44 -15.24 -2.59 -1.47
CA LYS A 44 -15.78 -1.21 -1.43
C LYS A 44 -14.85 -0.19 -0.77
N ALA A 45 -13.59 -0.55 -0.50
CA ALA A 45 -12.59 0.42 -0.07
C ALA A 45 -12.35 1.47 -1.16
N HIS A 46 -12.02 2.71 -0.76
CA HIS A 46 -11.90 3.83 -1.70
C HIS A 46 -10.83 3.64 -2.79
N THR A 47 -9.92 2.67 -2.64
CA THR A 47 -9.01 2.22 -3.71
C THR A 47 -9.77 1.88 -5.01
N VAL A 48 -11.02 1.42 -4.93
CA VAL A 48 -11.86 1.12 -6.12
C VAL A 48 -12.19 2.35 -6.97
N MET A 49 -12.08 3.56 -6.41
CA MET A 49 -12.38 4.81 -7.10
C MET A 49 -11.14 5.43 -7.77
N ALA A 50 -9.98 4.77 -7.73
CA ALA A 50 -8.78 5.25 -8.40
C ALA A 50 -8.86 5.06 -9.93
N GLU A 51 -8.55 6.10 -10.70
CA GLU A 51 -8.72 6.08 -12.17
C GLU A 51 -7.40 6.19 -12.94
N GLY A 52 -6.56 7.19 -12.64
CA GLY A 52 -5.41 7.55 -13.49
C GLY A 52 -4.32 6.48 -13.62
N GLY A 53 -4.18 5.59 -12.64
CA GLY A 53 -3.17 4.51 -12.63
C GLY A 53 -2.18 4.62 -11.48
N ILE A 54 -1.03 3.96 -11.65
CA ILE A 54 0.11 3.96 -10.71
C ILE A 54 1.36 4.46 -11.43
N ALA A 55 2.01 5.48 -10.86
CA ALA A 55 3.29 5.95 -11.39
C ALA A 55 4.39 4.92 -11.11
N ALA A 56 5.17 4.55 -12.13
CA ALA A 56 6.29 3.64 -12.01
C ALA A 56 7.30 3.94 -13.13
N ALA A 57 8.59 3.95 -12.78
CA ALA A 57 9.68 4.24 -13.71
C ALA A 57 10.02 3.00 -14.58
N LEU A 58 9.09 2.61 -15.45
CA LEU A 58 9.18 1.39 -16.25
C LEU A 58 9.86 1.61 -17.60
N SER A 59 10.09 2.85 -18.02
CA SER A 59 10.70 3.17 -19.32
C SER A 59 9.97 2.59 -20.55
N ASN A 60 8.68 2.24 -20.41
CA ASN A 60 7.88 1.69 -21.51
C ASN A 60 7.45 2.75 -22.55
N VAL A 61 7.34 4.02 -22.14
CA VAL A 61 6.85 5.13 -22.98
C VAL A 61 7.94 6.14 -23.30
N ASP A 62 8.82 6.42 -22.33
CA ASP A 62 9.97 7.31 -22.51
C ASP A 62 11.23 6.58 -22.05
N GLU A 63 12.21 6.43 -22.94
CA GLU A 63 13.48 5.74 -22.69
C GLU A 63 14.38 6.45 -21.67
N ARG A 64 14.08 7.72 -21.37
CA ARG A 64 14.83 8.52 -20.38
C ARG A 64 14.30 8.30 -18.97
N ASP A 65 13.15 7.64 -18.83
CA ASP A 65 12.52 7.35 -17.54
C ASP A 65 13.38 6.42 -16.69
N ASN A 66 13.56 6.79 -15.42
CA ASN A 66 14.29 6.00 -14.45
C ASN A 66 13.93 6.45 -13.03
N TRP A 67 14.18 5.58 -12.05
CA TRP A 67 13.82 5.81 -10.65
C TRP A 67 14.40 7.11 -10.07
N LYS A 68 15.57 7.59 -10.55
CA LYS A 68 16.16 8.84 -10.04
C LYS A 68 15.35 10.06 -10.47
N VAL A 69 14.78 10.04 -11.67
CA VAL A 69 13.86 11.08 -12.16
C VAL A 69 12.59 11.06 -11.33
N HIS A 70 11.99 9.87 -11.14
CA HIS A 70 10.80 9.69 -10.30
C HIS A 70 11.06 10.23 -8.87
N PHE A 71 12.16 9.82 -8.24
CA PHE A 71 12.55 10.31 -6.91
C PHE A 71 12.67 11.83 -6.85
N ALA A 72 13.37 12.44 -7.82
CA ALA A 72 13.55 13.89 -7.87
C ALA A 72 12.19 14.62 -8.02
N ASP A 73 11.30 14.10 -8.84
CA ASP A 73 9.95 14.64 -9.02
C ASP A 73 9.08 14.47 -7.77
N THR A 74 9.17 13.34 -7.06
CA THR A 74 8.49 13.13 -5.77
C THR A 74 8.96 14.13 -4.71
N MET A 75 10.28 14.32 -4.59
CA MET A 75 10.87 15.28 -3.63
C MET A 75 10.47 16.72 -3.96
N ARG A 76 10.53 17.11 -5.24
CA ARG A 76 10.11 18.43 -5.69
C ARG A 76 8.61 18.65 -5.48
N GLY A 77 7.78 17.66 -5.80
CA GLY A 77 6.32 17.72 -5.65
C GLY A 77 5.87 17.83 -4.20
N GLY A 78 6.58 17.19 -3.27
CA GLY A 78 6.36 17.35 -1.83
C GLY A 78 7.04 18.58 -1.21
N GLN A 79 7.55 19.50 -2.04
CA GLN A 79 8.22 20.73 -1.60
C GLN A 79 9.41 20.47 -0.67
N TYR A 80 10.08 19.32 -0.84
CA TYR A 80 11.19 18.85 0.00
C TYR A 80 10.84 18.67 1.49
N LEU A 81 9.54 18.54 1.82
CA LEU A 81 9.07 18.19 3.16
C LEU A 81 8.95 16.68 3.37
N ASN A 82 9.20 15.89 2.32
CA ASN A 82 9.15 14.43 2.38
C ASN A 82 10.26 13.88 3.28
N ASN A 83 10.02 12.72 3.88
CA ASN A 83 11.12 11.87 4.32
C ASN A 83 11.83 11.32 3.07
N TRP A 84 13.02 11.84 2.78
CA TRP A 84 13.76 11.50 1.57
C TRP A 84 14.00 10.00 1.42
N ARG A 85 14.28 9.28 2.52
CA ARG A 85 14.58 7.85 2.45
C ARG A 85 13.34 7.04 2.08
N MET A 86 12.16 7.46 2.53
CA MET A 86 10.90 6.82 2.13
C MET A 86 10.56 7.12 0.67
N ALA A 87 10.83 8.33 0.19
CA ALA A 87 10.64 8.68 -1.21
C ALA A 87 11.60 7.89 -2.13
N GLU A 88 12.85 7.69 -1.71
CA GLU A 88 13.82 6.89 -2.46
C GLU A 88 13.41 5.42 -2.58
N LEU A 89 12.89 4.82 -1.51
CA LEU A 89 12.40 3.43 -1.53
C LEU A 89 11.11 3.25 -2.36
N HIS A 90 10.36 4.33 -2.57
CA HIS A 90 9.13 4.32 -3.36
C HIS A 90 9.39 4.43 -4.88
N ALA A 91 10.48 5.10 -5.26
CA ALA A 91 10.78 5.52 -6.63
C ALA A 91 11.33 4.40 -7.54
#